data_AF-A0A0V0GTE7-F1
#
_entry.id   AF-A0A0V0GTE7-F1
#
_cell.length_a   1.000
_cell.length_b   1.000
_cell.length_c   1.000
_cell.angle_alpha   90.00
_cell.angle_beta   90.00
_cell.angle_gamma   90.00
#
_symmetry.space_group_name_H-M   'P 1'
#
loop_
_entity.id
_entity.type
_entity.pdbx_description
1 polymer ?
#
loop_
_entity_poly.entity_id
_entity_poly.type
_entity_poly.pdbx_seq_one_letter_code
_entity_poly.pdbx_strand_id
1 'polypeptide(L)'
;MAGKAYGYHNLIFSWIDTIDGNYPPPVDAHLVASVMTVWNQIAPEYGSNLWNEALNKRLGTQNLSLPDILVEVEKRGSSFAKLLAIPEQDDWVYSDGKSASCVAFILEMYKEGGLFGEFANSIQVTEFTIRDAYTLNLFE
;
A
#
# COMPACT_ATOMS: atom_id res chain seq x y z
N MET A 1 12.72 11.60 -10.69
CA MET A 1 11.35 11.09 -10.91
C MET A 1 10.81 11.30 -12.33
N ALA A 2 11.54 11.95 -13.25
CA ALA A 2 11.11 11.99 -14.66
C ALA A 2 11.14 10.57 -15.25
N GLY A 3 9.98 10.07 -15.71
CA GLY A 3 9.85 8.76 -16.36
C GLY A 3 9.71 7.55 -15.44
N LYS A 4 9.40 7.72 -14.14
CA LYS A 4 9.05 6.59 -13.25
C LYS A 4 7.55 6.30 -13.29
N ALA A 5 7.19 5.03 -13.07
CA ALA A 5 5.79 4.60 -13.04
C ALA A 5 5.05 5.31 -11.90
N TYR A 6 3.77 5.62 -12.12
CA TYR A 6 2.92 6.20 -11.09
C TYR A 6 2.67 5.20 -9.96
N GLY A 7 2.43 5.71 -8.75
CA GLY A 7 2.12 4.97 -7.52
C GLY A 7 0.86 4.09 -7.57
N TYR A 8 0.79 3.09 -8.44
CA TYR A 8 -0.37 2.19 -8.52
C TYR A 8 -0.27 1.03 -7.53
N HIS A 9 0.94 0.59 -7.21
CA HIS A 9 1.20 -0.53 -6.30
C HIS A 9 0.70 -0.27 -4.87
N ASN A 10 0.63 1.00 -4.46
CA ASN A 10 0.31 1.41 -3.09
C ASN A 10 -1.07 2.07 -2.95
N LEU A 11 -1.68 2.56 -4.03
CA LEU A 11 -2.89 3.39 -3.97
C LEU A 11 -4.04 2.69 -3.23
N ILE A 12 -4.21 1.38 -3.47
CA ILE A 12 -5.30 0.59 -2.87
C ILE A 12 -5.08 0.39 -1.37
N PHE A 13 -3.86 0.49 -0.87
CA PHE A 13 -3.57 0.29 0.55
C PHE A 13 -3.83 1.55 1.38
N SER A 14 -3.88 2.74 0.77
CA SER A 14 -4.13 4.02 1.47
C SER A 14 -5.50 4.16 2.15
N TRP A 15 -6.44 3.27 1.87
CA TRP A 15 -7.80 3.25 2.44
C TRP A 15 -8.26 1.86 2.91
N ILE A 16 -7.39 0.85 2.77
CA ILE A 16 -7.58 -0.54 3.23
C ILE A 16 -6.38 -0.93 4.11
N ASP A 17 -6.09 -0.07 5.08
CA ASP A 17 -4.91 -0.08 5.94
C ASP A 17 -5.23 -0.54 7.38
N THR A 18 -6.48 -0.91 7.66
CA THR A 18 -6.93 -1.34 8.99
C THR A 18 -7.62 -2.70 8.96
N ILE A 19 -7.72 -3.33 10.13
CA ILE A 19 -8.39 -4.64 10.25
C ILE A 19 -9.91 -4.51 10.04
N ASP A 20 -10.53 -3.46 10.60
CA ASP A 20 -11.99 -3.32 10.70
C ASP A 20 -12.52 -1.88 10.52
N GLY A 21 -11.71 -0.93 10.02
CA GLY A 21 -12.08 0.49 9.89
C GLY A 21 -11.84 1.10 8.50
N ASN A 22 -11.82 0.27 7.45
CA ASN A 22 -11.45 0.72 6.10
C ASN A 22 -12.52 1.61 5.44
N TYR A 23 -12.09 2.41 4.47
CA TYR A 23 -12.95 3.34 3.75
C TYR A 23 -13.16 2.91 2.29
N PRO A 24 -14.39 3.05 1.75
CA PRO A 24 -15.62 3.45 2.43
C PRO A 24 -16.18 2.33 3.34
N PRO A 25 -16.77 2.63 4.50
CA PRO A 25 -17.46 1.61 5.28
C PRO A 25 -18.66 1.04 4.50
N PRO A 26 -18.98 -0.26 4.59
CA PRO A 26 -18.29 -1.32 5.33
C PRO A 26 -17.36 -2.14 4.41
N VAL A 27 -16.06 -1.82 4.38
CA VAL A 27 -15.05 -2.62 3.65
C VAL A 27 -14.26 -3.48 4.64
N ASP A 28 -14.48 -4.79 4.59
CA ASP A 28 -13.70 -5.78 5.35
C ASP A 28 -12.74 -6.57 4.43
N ALA A 29 -11.79 -7.27 5.04
CA ALA A 29 -10.76 -8.00 4.30
C ALA A 29 -11.30 -9.14 3.41
N HIS A 30 -12.46 -9.74 3.73
CA HIS A 30 -13.09 -10.76 2.89
C HIS A 30 -13.71 -10.14 1.63
N LEU A 31 -14.33 -8.96 1.74
CA LEU A 31 -14.80 -8.23 0.58
C LEU A 31 -13.63 -7.88 -0.36
N VAL A 32 -12.53 -7.38 0.22
CA VAL A 32 -11.30 -7.05 -0.52
C VAL A 32 -10.72 -8.29 -1.21
N ALA A 33 -10.58 -9.40 -0.48
CA ALA A 33 -10.11 -10.66 -1.04
C ALA A 33 -11.01 -11.15 -2.19
N SER A 34 -12.33 -10.99 -2.06
CA SER A 34 -13.30 -11.40 -3.09
C SER A 34 -13.14 -10.56 -4.36
N VAL A 35 -13.04 -9.23 -4.23
CA VAL A 35 -12.81 -8.31 -5.35
C VAL A 35 -11.48 -8.61 -6.03
N MET A 36 -10.39 -8.75 -5.27
CA MET A 36 -9.08 -9.08 -5.80
C MET A 36 -9.09 -10.44 -6.52
N THR A 37 -9.81 -11.44 -5.99
CA THR A 37 -9.94 -12.77 -6.61
C THR A 37 -10.67 -12.70 -7.96
N VAL A 38 -11.82 -12.02 -8.01
CA VAL A 38 -12.59 -11.85 -9.24
C VAL A 38 -11.79 -11.06 -10.28
N TRP A 39 -11.13 -9.98 -9.86
CA TRP A 39 -10.32 -9.17 -10.76
C TRP A 39 -9.12 -9.93 -11.32
N ASN A 40 -8.47 -10.76 -10.51
CA ASN A 40 -7.38 -11.62 -10.95
C ASN A 40 -7.82 -12.64 -12.01
N GLN A 41 -9.10 -13.02 -12.04
CA GLN A 41 -9.66 -13.87 -13.11
C GLN A 41 -10.03 -13.08 -14.38
N ILE A 42 -10.50 -11.84 -14.24
CA ILE A 42 -10.94 -11.01 -15.37
C ILE A 42 -9.76 -10.37 -16.10
N ALA A 43 -8.76 -9.87 -15.37
CA ALA A 43 -7.61 -9.13 -15.90
C ALA A 43 -6.32 -9.53 -15.15
N PRO A 44 -5.81 -10.75 -15.37
CA PRO A 44 -4.69 -11.32 -14.61
C PRO A 44 -3.40 -10.49 -14.70
N GLU A 45 -3.07 -9.94 -15.86
CA GLU A 45 -1.87 -9.11 -16.05
C GLU A 45 -1.94 -7.79 -15.26
N TYR A 46 -3.13 -7.21 -15.09
CA TYR A 46 -3.31 -5.97 -14.33
C TYR A 46 -3.39 -6.22 -12.82
N GLY A 47 -4.07 -7.29 -12.38
CA GLY A 47 -4.16 -7.63 -10.96
C GLY A 47 -2.79 -7.97 -10.35
N SER A 48 -1.94 -8.69 -11.10
CA SER A 48 -0.57 -8.97 -10.66
C SER A 48 0.27 -7.71 -10.49
N ASN A 49 0.04 -6.70 -11.31
CA ASN A 49 0.78 -5.43 -11.26
C ASN A 49 0.24 -4.45 -10.21
N LEU A 50 -0.98 -4.63 -9.69
CA LEU A 50 -1.59 -3.67 -8.77
C LEU A 50 -1.36 -4.02 -7.30
N TRP A 51 -1.35 -5.30 -6.93
CA TRP A 51 -1.26 -5.69 -5.52
C TRP A 51 -0.35 -6.89 -5.25
N ASN A 52 -0.07 -7.80 -6.20
CA ASN A 52 0.69 -9.01 -5.86
C ASN A 52 2.10 -8.67 -5.37
N GLU A 53 2.82 -7.77 -6.04
CA GLU A 53 4.16 -7.39 -5.60
C GLU A 53 4.10 -6.68 -4.23
N ALA A 54 3.13 -5.80 -4.03
CA ALA A 54 2.91 -5.07 -2.78
C ALA A 54 2.57 -6.00 -1.59
N LEU A 55 1.73 -7.01 -1.83
CA LEU A 55 1.38 -8.03 -0.84
C LEU A 55 2.56 -8.96 -0.53
N ASN A 56 3.36 -9.32 -1.54
CA ASN A 56 4.59 -10.08 -1.36
C ASN A 56 5.59 -9.31 -0.50
N LYS A 57 5.77 -8.00 -0.74
CA LYS A 57 6.61 -7.14 0.11
C LYS A 57 6.15 -7.13 1.57
N ARG A 58 4.84 -6.92 1.81
CA ARG A 58 4.24 -6.98 3.15
C ARG A 58 4.46 -8.33 3.84
N LEU A 59 4.39 -9.42 3.07
CA LEU A 59 4.59 -10.78 3.58
C LEU A 59 6.08 -11.17 3.69
N GLY A 60 7.00 -10.40 3.12
CA GLY A 60 8.41 -10.77 3.00
C GLY A 60 8.65 -11.98 2.09
N THR A 61 7.82 -12.14 1.05
CA THR A 61 7.92 -13.19 0.01
C THR A 61 8.19 -12.57 -1.35
N GLN A 62 8.40 -13.41 -2.38
CA GLN A 62 8.60 -12.96 -3.75
C GLN A 62 7.83 -13.87 -4.70
N ASN A 63 7.20 -13.28 -5.73
CA ASN A 63 6.56 -13.99 -6.84
C ASN A 63 5.46 -14.99 -6.44
N LEU A 64 4.87 -14.88 -5.25
CA LEU A 64 3.68 -15.65 -4.90
C LEU A 64 2.46 -15.05 -5.60
N SER A 65 1.59 -15.90 -6.12
CA SER A 65 0.28 -15.49 -6.63
C SER A 65 -0.66 -15.14 -5.47
N LEU A 66 -1.73 -14.38 -5.72
CA LEU A 66 -2.70 -14.04 -4.68
C LEU A 66 -3.22 -15.27 -3.89
N PRO A 67 -3.63 -16.40 -4.53
CA PRO A 67 -3.98 -17.61 -3.81
C PRO A 67 -2.85 -18.16 -2.92
N ASP A 68 -1.61 -18.16 -3.41
CA ASP A 68 -0.45 -18.64 -2.63
C ASP A 68 -0.15 -17.73 -1.44
N ILE A 69 -0.32 -16.41 -1.60
CA ILE A 69 -0.21 -15.42 -0.52
C ILE A 69 -1.23 -15.72 0.57
N LEU A 70 -2.49 -15.95 0.22
CA LEU A 70 -3.55 -16.25 1.20
C LEU A 70 -3.23 -17.52 2.00
N VAL A 71 -2.77 -18.58 1.32
CA VAL A 71 -2.34 -19.83 1.95
C VAL A 71 -1.12 -19.62 2.86
N GLU A 72 -0.13 -18.84 2.42
CA GLU A 72 1.08 -18.57 3.19
C GLU A 72 0.80 -17.73 4.44
N VAL A 73 -0.10 -16.74 4.35
CA VAL A 73 -0.56 -15.95 5.51
C VAL A 73 -1.18 -16.86 6.57
N GLU A 74 -2.04 -17.80 6.15
CA GLU A 74 -2.67 -18.76 7.04
C GLU A 74 -1.65 -19.71 7.67
N LYS A 75 -0.69 -20.23 6.88
CA LYS A 75 0.42 -21.08 7.38
C LYS A 75 1.24 -20.38 8.46
N ARG A 76 1.38 -19.06 8.39
CA ARG A 76 2.08 -18.23 9.39
C ARG A 76 1.22 -17.87 10.60
N GLY A 77 -0.02 -18.37 10.68
CA GLY A 77 -0.94 -18.08 11.78
C GLY A 77 -1.41 -16.62 11.82
N SER A 78 -1.35 -15.91 10.70
CA SER A 78 -1.83 -14.54 10.56
C SER A 78 -3.16 -14.51 9.79
N SER A 79 -3.68 -13.32 9.51
CA SER A 79 -4.90 -13.13 8.71
C SER A 79 -4.62 -12.19 7.53
N PHE A 80 -5.43 -12.31 6.48
CA PHE A 80 -5.32 -11.41 5.33
C PHE A 80 -5.55 -9.95 5.72
N ALA A 81 -6.47 -9.69 6.65
CA ALA A 81 -6.68 -8.36 7.23
C ALA A 81 -5.40 -7.78 7.86
N LYS A 82 -4.65 -8.60 8.63
CA LYS A 82 -3.38 -8.19 9.21
C LYS A 82 -2.31 -7.95 8.15
N LEU A 83 -2.33 -8.70 7.05
CA LEU A 83 -1.41 -8.47 5.93
C LEU A 83 -1.70 -7.11 5.27
N LEU A 84 -2.97 -6.81 4.99
CA LEU A 84 -3.39 -5.54 4.40
C LEU A 84 -3.02 -4.34 5.29
N ALA A 85 -3.15 -4.49 6.61
CA ALA A 85 -2.82 -3.47 7.60
C ALA A 85 -1.32 -3.23 7.83
N ILE A 86 -0.43 -3.90 7.09
CA ILE A 86 1.01 -3.58 7.12
C ILE A 86 1.23 -2.35 6.25
N PRO A 87 1.74 -1.24 6.82
CA PRO A 87 1.91 -0.02 6.07
C PRO A 87 2.96 -0.20 4.96
N GLU A 88 2.69 0.38 3.81
CA GLU A 88 3.66 0.66 2.77
C GLU A 88 4.87 1.40 3.36
N GLN A 89 6.08 1.06 2.92
CA GLN A 89 7.30 1.73 3.40
C GLN A 89 7.88 2.62 2.30
N ASP A 90 8.30 3.83 2.66
CA ASP A 90 8.82 4.85 1.73
C ASP A 90 10.10 4.40 0.98
N ASP A 91 10.80 3.41 1.53
CA ASP A 91 12.03 2.83 0.98
C ASP A 91 11.78 1.61 0.08
N TRP A 92 10.55 1.10 -0.01
CA TRP A 92 10.24 -0.02 -0.88
C TRP A 92 10.43 0.34 -2.36
N VAL A 93 11.14 -0.55 -3.06
CA VAL A 93 11.39 -0.45 -4.51
C VAL A 93 10.75 -1.64 -5.20
N TYR A 94 9.83 -1.36 -6.11
CA TYR A 94 9.13 -2.33 -6.94
C TYR A 94 9.95 -2.70 -8.18
N SER A 95 9.52 -3.73 -8.90
CA SER A 95 10.15 -4.21 -10.13
C SER A 95 10.28 -3.14 -11.22
N ASP A 96 9.36 -2.18 -11.26
CA ASP A 96 9.35 -1.01 -12.15
C ASP A 96 9.95 0.27 -11.51
N GLY A 97 10.42 0.18 -10.27
CA GLY A 97 11.13 1.23 -9.55
C GLY A 97 10.39 1.72 -8.30
N LYS A 98 10.67 2.96 -7.88
CA LYS A 98 9.92 3.58 -6.78
C LYS A 98 8.48 3.83 -7.21
N SER A 99 7.54 3.53 -6.32
CA SER A 99 6.11 3.72 -6.53
C SER A 99 5.62 4.81 -5.59
N ALA A 100 5.35 6.01 -6.12
CA ALA A 100 4.82 7.13 -5.34
C ALA A 100 3.64 7.76 -6.08
N SER A 101 2.54 7.94 -5.36
CA SER A 101 1.41 8.74 -5.84
C SER A 101 1.81 10.23 -5.87
N CYS A 102 0.99 11.07 -6.50
CA CYS A 102 1.28 12.51 -6.58
C CYS A 102 1.43 13.16 -5.19
N VAL A 103 0.58 12.78 -4.24
CA VAL A 103 0.62 13.30 -2.87
C VAL A 103 1.79 12.73 -2.08
N ALA A 104 2.01 11.40 -2.17
CA ALA A 104 3.13 10.74 -1.51
C ALA A 104 4.46 11.37 -1.95
N PHE A 105 4.63 11.66 -3.23
CA PHE A 105 5.86 12.27 -3.74
C PHE A 105 6.15 13.64 -3.10
N ILE A 106 5.13 14.50 -2.96
CA ILE A 106 5.31 15.81 -2.32
C ILE A 106 5.64 15.65 -0.84
N LEU A 107 4.96 14.73 -0.14
CA LEU A 107 5.23 14.48 1.27
C LEU A 107 6.59 13.82 1.52
N GLU A 108 7.07 12.97 0.62
CA GLU A 108 8.45 12.44 0.62
C GLU A 108 9.46 13.58 0.50
N MET A 109 9.21 14.55 -0.39
CA MET A 109 10.05 15.74 -0.50
C MET A 109 10.06 16.58 0.79
N TYR A 110 8.89 16.74 1.44
CA TYR A 110 8.81 17.43 2.72
C TYR A 110 9.54 16.68 3.83
N LYS A 111 9.46 15.35 3.83
CA LYS A 111 10.18 14.47 4.76
C LYS A 111 11.69 14.56 4.60
N GLU A 112 12.19 14.44 3.38
CA GLU A 112 13.61 14.65 3.07
C GLU A 112 14.07 16.10 3.35
N GLY A 113 13.17 17.07 3.18
CA GLY A 113 13.39 18.47 3.54
C GLY A 113 13.42 18.75 5.05
N GLY A 114 13.15 17.75 5.89
CA GLY A 114 13.17 17.86 7.35
C GLY A 114 11.89 18.45 7.97
N LEU A 115 10.82 18.64 7.19
CA LEU A 115 9.59 19.30 7.65
C LEU A 115 8.86 18.51 8.74
N PHE A 116 9.02 17.18 8.77
CA PHE A 116 8.44 16.31 9.79
C PHE A 116 9.30 16.19 11.06
N GLY A 117 10.49 16.78 11.10
CA GLY A 117 11.35 16.81 12.28
C GLY A 117 11.60 15.43 12.90
N GLU A 118 11.34 15.31 14.21
CA GLU A 118 11.52 14.06 14.95
C GLU A 118 10.60 12.92 14.50
N PHE A 119 9.47 13.24 13.86
CA PHE A 119 8.50 12.24 13.39
C PHE A 119 8.90 11.59 12.06
N ALA A 120 9.93 12.11 11.36
CA ALA A 120 10.32 11.59 10.05
C ALA A 120 10.58 10.07 10.09
N ASN A 121 11.17 9.55 11.17
CA ASN A 121 11.47 8.12 11.29
C ASN A 121 10.28 7.26 11.72
N SER A 122 9.18 7.86 12.18
CA SER A 122 8.00 7.14 12.69
C SER A 122 6.82 7.10 11.72
N ILE A 123 6.91 7.80 10.59
CA ILE A 123 5.82 7.88 9.59
C ILE A 123 6.26 7.29 8.26
N GLN A 124 5.32 6.72 7.52
CA GLN A 124 5.49 6.35 6.12
C GLN A 124 4.53 7.21 5.30
N VAL A 125 5.06 8.17 4.56
CA VAL A 125 4.23 9.13 3.80
C VAL A 125 3.67 8.52 2.53
N THR A 126 4.15 7.34 2.12
CA THR A 126 3.67 6.64 0.92
C THR A 126 2.22 6.17 1.03
N GLU A 127 1.66 5.99 2.24
CA GLU A 127 0.22 5.66 2.43
C GLU A 127 -0.70 6.87 2.57
N PHE A 128 -0.15 8.09 2.64
CA PHE A 128 -0.96 9.27 2.88
C PHE A 128 -1.90 9.51 1.71
N THR A 129 -3.16 9.77 2.05
CA THR A 129 -4.17 10.19 1.10
C THR A 129 -4.05 11.68 0.81
N ILE A 130 -4.75 12.13 -0.23
CA ILE A 130 -4.88 13.56 -0.53
C ILE A 130 -5.46 14.30 0.68
N ARG A 131 -6.43 13.71 1.38
CA ARG A 131 -7.05 14.31 2.55
C ARG A 131 -6.03 14.55 3.65
N ASP A 132 -5.18 13.57 3.93
CA ASP A 132 -4.17 13.66 4.97
C ASP A 132 -3.25 14.86 4.72
N ALA A 133 -2.75 14.98 3.49
CA ALA A 133 -1.88 16.10 3.09
C ALA A 133 -2.52 17.48 3.28
N TYR A 134 -3.83 17.63 3.04
CA TYR A 134 -4.55 18.90 3.27
C TYR A 134 -4.87 19.16 4.74
N THR A 135 -4.90 18.12 5.58
CA THR A 135 -5.17 18.26 7.03
C THR A 135 -3.91 18.42 7.87
N LEU A 136 -2.74 18.17 7.29
CA LEU A 136 -1.46 18.41 7.94
C LEU A 136 -1.25 19.90 8.20
N ASN A 137 -1.11 20.26 9.48
CA ASN A 137 -0.86 21.64 9.87
C ASN A 137 0.66 21.95 9.89
N LEU A 138 1.30 21.91 8.72
CA LEU A 138 2.76 22.13 8.59
C LEU A 138 3.14 23.60 8.35
N PHE A 139 2.18 24.43 7.95
CA PHE A 139 2.44 25.80 7.49
C PHE A 139 1.51 26.85 8.10
N GLU A 140 0.69 26.52 9.10
CA GLU A 140 -0.09 27.50 9.87
C GLU A 140 0.61 27.95 11.15
#